data_AF-A0A7X7XG12-F1
#
_entry.id   AF-A0A7X7XG12-F1
#
_cell.length_a   1.000
_cell.length_b   1.000
_cell.length_c   1.000
_cell.angle_alpha   90.00
_cell.angle_beta   90.00
_cell.angle_gamma   90.00
#
_symmetry.space_group_name_H-M   'P 1'
#
loop_
_entity.id
_entity.type
_entity.pdbx_description
1 polymer ?
#
loop_
_entity_poly.entity_id
_entity_poly.type
_entity_poly.pdbx_seq_one_letter_code
_entity_poly.pdbx_strand_id
1 'polypeptide(L)'
;MAERRGEKIGWTGGWLGGFIWLALLAVVFMFQGQWLESIMGLALTGVAVLVIVFGAPWRHPATPYWKLMLAPYAVFFVSVAWAFWAFGSKVDLGLSWWHLFWFVPMLIPLGTVGGRKWNDYEQ
;
A
#
# COMPACT_ATOMS: atom_id res chain seq x y z
N MET A 1 -28.67 8.95 4.76
CA MET A 1 -27.62 7.97 5.12
C MET A 1 -27.35 7.06 3.93
N ALA A 2 -26.86 7.59 2.81
CA ALA A 2 -26.40 6.73 1.73
C ALA A 2 -25.19 5.96 2.27
N GLU A 3 -25.26 4.64 2.30
CA GLU A 3 -24.13 3.81 2.63
C GLU A 3 -22.95 4.28 1.77
N ARG A 4 -21.89 4.86 2.37
CA ARG A 4 -20.70 5.42 1.70
C ARG A 4 -19.85 4.31 1.07
N ARG A 5 -20.50 3.46 0.29
CA ARG A 5 -20.00 2.21 -0.26
C ARG A 5 -18.91 2.48 -1.29
N GLY A 6 -19.06 3.55 -2.08
CA GLY A 6 -18.04 4.02 -3.01
C GLY A 6 -16.71 4.36 -2.33
N GLU A 7 -16.74 5.10 -1.21
CA GLU A 7 -15.51 5.45 -0.48
C GLU A 7 -14.90 4.25 0.25
N LYS A 8 -15.73 3.37 0.80
CA LYS A 8 -15.26 2.11 1.39
C LYS A 8 -14.55 1.24 0.36
N ILE A 9 -15.15 1.09 -0.84
CA ILE A 9 -14.56 0.36 -1.97
C ILE A 9 -13.32 1.09 -2.49
N GLY A 10 -13.34 2.41 -2.59
CA GLY A 10 -12.19 3.21 -3.02
C GLY A 10 -10.98 3.01 -2.10
N TRP A 11 -11.21 3.00 -0.78
CA TRP A 11 -10.16 2.71 0.20
C TRP A 11 -9.68 1.26 0.11
N THR A 12 -10.58 0.27 0.27
CA THR A 12 -10.15 -1.14 0.28
C THR A 12 -9.61 -1.59 -1.07
N GLY A 13 -10.39 -1.39 -2.14
CA GLY A 13 -10.03 -1.78 -3.50
C GLY A 13 -8.81 -1.02 -4.02
N GLY A 14 -8.71 0.28 -3.76
CA GLY A 14 -7.55 1.08 -4.17
C GLY A 14 -6.26 0.59 -3.54
N TRP A 15 -6.25 0.40 -2.22
CA TRP A 15 -5.05 -0.09 -1.54
C TRP A 15 -4.76 -1.57 -1.83
N LEU A 16 -5.77 -2.45 -1.81
CA LEU A 16 -5.57 -3.87 -2.14
C LEU A 16 -5.02 -4.03 -3.58
N GLY A 17 -5.55 -3.27 -4.52
CA GLY A 17 -5.02 -3.20 -5.88
C GLY A 17 -3.57 -2.72 -5.91
N GLY A 18 -3.22 -1.70 -5.13
CA GLY A 18 -1.85 -1.19 -5.00
C GLY A 18 -0.85 -2.19 -4.39
N PHE A 19 -1.32 -3.20 -3.66
CA PHE A 19 -0.49 -4.25 -3.05
C PHE A 19 -0.55 -5.61 -3.74
N ILE A 20 -1.37 -5.76 -4.79
CA ILE A 20 -1.55 -7.06 -5.47
C ILE A 20 -0.24 -7.64 -5.99
N TRP A 21 0.69 -6.78 -6.39
CA TRP A 21 1.99 -7.18 -6.93
C TRP A 21 2.85 -7.95 -5.90
N LEU A 22 2.71 -7.68 -4.59
CA LEU A 22 3.42 -8.43 -3.55
C LEU A 22 3.00 -9.89 -3.52
N ALA A 23 1.68 -10.14 -3.59
CA ALA A 23 1.14 -11.49 -3.63
C ALA A 23 1.62 -12.23 -4.88
N LEU A 24 1.61 -11.54 -6.03
CA LEU A 24 2.10 -12.12 -7.29
C LEU A 24 3.60 -12.45 -7.21
N LEU A 25 4.45 -11.55 -6.70
CA LEU A 25 5.88 -11.82 -6.55
C LEU A 25 6.15 -12.96 -5.58
N ALA A 26 5.41 -13.04 -4.46
CA ALA A 26 5.56 -14.12 -3.52
C ALA A 26 5.27 -15.48 -4.16
N VAL A 27 4.20 -15.58 -4.95
CA VAL A 27 3.87 -16.78 -5.73
C VAL A 27 4.96 -17.09 -6.75
N VAL A 28 5.48 -16.09 -7.47
CA VAL A 28 6.59 -16.28 -8.42
C VAL A 28 7.84 -16.83 -7.72
N PHE A 29 8.24 -16.25 -6.58
CA PHE A 29 9.39 -16.73 -5.81
C PHE A 29 9.19 -18.13 -5.25
N MET A 30 7.97 -18.49 -4.87
CA MET A 30 7.60 -19.85 -4.46
C MET A 30 7.93 -20.86 -5.57
N PHE A 31 7.52 -20.60 -6.81
CA PHE A 31 7.82 -21.48 -7.95
C PHE A 31 9.30 -21.47 -8.36
N GLN A 32 10.05 -20.42 -8.02
CA GLN A 32 11.50 -20.36 -8.22
C GLN A 32 12.29 -21.07 -7.09
N GLY A 33 11.62 -21.64 -6.09
CA GLY A 33 12.25 -22.27 -4.93
C GLY A 33 12.83 -21.28 -3.91
N GLN A 34 12.55 -19.98 -4.07
CA GLN A 34 12.99 -18.89 -3.21
C GLN A 34 12.00 -18.75 -2.02
N TRP A 35 12.07 -19.72 -1.11
CA TRP A 35 11.10 -19.85 -0.02
C TRP A 35 11.13 -18.68 0.97
N LEU A 36 12.32 -18.15 1.27
CA LEU A 36 12.46 -17.04 2.23
C LEU A 36 11.79 -15.77 1.68
N GLU A 37 12.08 -15.43 0.43
CA GLU A 37 11.53 -14.29 -0.30
C GLU A 37 10.01 -14.46 -0.45
N SER A 38 9.55 -15.65 -0.83
CA SER A 38 8.12 -15.99 -0.88
C SER A 38 7.42 -15.74 0.46
N ILE A 39 7.96 -16.26 1.57
CA ILE A 39 7.35 -16.10 2.90
C ILE A 39 7.33 -14.63 3.30
N MET A 40 8.40 -13.89 3.05
CA MET A 40 8.46 -12.45 3.35
C MET A 40 7.46 -11.65 2.52
N GLY A 41 7.33 -11.95 1.22
CA GLY A 41 6.33 -11.32 0.35
C GLY A 41 4.90 -11.59 0.80
N LEU A 42 4.59 -12.83 1.22
CA LEU A 42 3.29 -13.19 1.81
C LEU A 42 3.05 -12.47 3.13
N ALA A 43 4.06 -12.39 4.01
CA ALA A 43 3.97 -11.69 5.28
C ALA A 43 3.69 -10.19 5.07
N LEU A 44 4.41 -9.53 4.14
CA LEU A 44 4.19 -8.13 3.78
C LEU A 44 2.79 -7.91 3.19
N THR A 45 2.31 -8.84 2.35
CA THR A 45 0.93 -8.81 1.85
C THR A 45 -0.08 -8.87 3.00
N GLY A 46 0.10 -9.78 3.95
CA GLY A 46 -0.75 -9.91 5.13
C GLY A 46 -0.74 -8.62 5.96
N VAL A 47 0.43 -8.06 6.24
CA VAL A 47 0.57 -6.78 6.96
C VAL A 47 -0.14 -5.65 6.21
N ALA A 48 0.02 -5.57 4.88
CA ALA A 48 -0.67 -4.59 4.05
C ALA A 48 -2.20 -4.70 4.21
N VAL A 49 -2.76 -5.92 4.08
CA VAL A 49 -4.20 -6.17 4.28
C VAL A 49 -4.65 -5.75 5.67
N LEU A 50 -3.88 -6.08 6.71
CA LEU A 50 -4.20 -5.69 8.09
C LEU A 50 -4.25 -4.17 8.24
N VAL A 51 -3.23 -3.43 7.77
CA VAL A 51 -3.23 -1.97 7.91
C VAL A 51 -4.34 -1.31 7.09
N ILE A 52 -4.70 -1.85 5.93
CA ILE A 52 -5.80 -1.34 5.09
C ILE A 52 -7.15 -1.50 5.80
N VAL A 53 -7.39 -2.69 6.37
CA VAL A 53 -8.68 -3.03 6.99
C VAL A 53 -8.82 -2.40 8.38
N PHE A 54 -7.76 -2.44 9.21
CA PHE A 54 -7.78 -1.87 10.56
C PHE A 54 -7.56 -0.36 10.59
N GLY A 55 -6.79 0.18 9.64
CA GLY A 55 -6.59 1.63 9.46
C GLY A 55 -7.70 2.31 8.65
N ALA A 56 -8.81 1.63 8.40
CA ALA A 56 -9.87 2.17 7.57
C ALA A 56 -10.54 3.41 8.20
N PRO A 57 -10.84 4.46 7.41
CA PRO A 57 -11.43 5.71 7.89
C PRO A 57 -12.72 5.57 8.71
N TRP A 58 -13.60 4.64 8.33
CA TRP A 58 -14.86 4.39 9.05
C TRP A 58 -14.67 3.71 10.41
N ARG A 59 -13.47 3.17 10.71
CA ARG A 59 -13.12 2.66 12.04
C ARG A 59 -12.46 3.72 12.92
N HIS A 60 -11.89 4.77 12.31
CA HIS A 60 -11.21 5.87 12.99
C HIS A 60 -11.78 7.24 12.57
N PRO A 61 -13.08 7.49 12.82
CA PRO A 61 -13.83 8.57 12.19
C PRO A 61 -13.26 9.98 12.40
N ALA A 62 -12.67 10.23 13.57
CA ALA A 62 -12.11 11.51 13.97
C ALA A 62 -10.67 11.73 13.48
N THR A 63 -10.04 10.71 12.89
CA THR A 63 -8.63 10.73 12.50
C THR A 63 -8.48 11.28 11.06
N PRO A 64 -7.57 12.23 10.82
CA PRO A 64 -7.28 12.72 9.48
C PRO A 64 -6.76 11.61 8.55
N TYR A 65 -7.16 11.64 7.29
CA TYR A 65 -6.81 10.60 6.31
C TYR A 65 -5.31 10.47 6.10
N TRP A 66 -4.53 11.57 6.14
CA TRP A 66 -3.08 11.49 5.97
C TRP A 66 -2.42 10.56 7.00
N LYS A 67 -2.89 10.58 8.26
CA LYS A 67 -2.38 9.69 9.32
C LYS A 67 -2.74 8.23 9.05
N LEU A 68 -3.95 7.98 8.57
CA LEU A 68 -4.40 6.64 8.22
C LEU A 68 -3.67 6.08 7.00
N MET A 69 -3.36 6.94 6.02
CA MET A 69 -2.62 6.60 4.81
C MET A 69 -1.12 6.38 5.08
N LEU A 70 -0.54 6.97 6.13
CA LEU A 70 0.87 6.74 6.47
C LEU A 70 1.19 5.25 6.69
N ALA A 71 0.28 4.49 7.31
CA ALA A 71 0.50 3.07 7.56
C ALA A 71 0.64 2.25 6.26
N PRO A 72 -0.31 2.26 5.31
CA PRO A 72 -0.13 1.58 4.04
C PRO A 72 1.01 2.18 3.20
N TYR A 73 1.26 3.50 3.21
CA TYR A 73 2.46 4.03 2.54
C TYR A 73 3.77 3.50 3.12
N ALA A 74 3.88 3.41 4.45
CA ALA A 74 5.07 2.85 5.09
C ALA A 74 5.28 1.39 4.67
N VAL A 75 4.22 0.58 4.69
CA VAL A 75 4.28 -0.81 4.20
C VAL A 75 4.70 -0.84 2.73
N PHE A 76 4.16 0.03 1.88
CA PHE A 76 4.54 0.11 0.47
C PHE A 76 6.03 0.40 0.27
N PHE A 77 6.62 1.37 0.99
CA PHE A 77 8.05 1.66 0.86
C PHE A 77 8.92 0.53 1.40
N VAL A 78 8.53 -0.11 2.51
CA VAL A 78 9.21 -1.33 3.00
C VAL A 78 9.14 -2.44 1.96
N SER A 79 7.98 -2.62 1.32
CA SER A 79 7.77 -3.60 0.26
C SER A 79 8.63 -3.33 -0.97
N VAL A 80 8.79 -2.08 -1.38
CA VAL A 80 9.69 -1.69 -2.47
C VAL A 80 11.14 -2.02 -2.11
N ALA A 81 11.59 -1.66 -0.90
CA ALA A 81 12.94 -1.99 -0.43
C ALA A 81 13.18 -3.51 -0.36
N TRP A 82 12.18 -4.25 0.11
CA TRP A 82 12.20 -5.71 0.10
C TRP A 82 12.31 -6.27 -1.32
N ALA A 83 11.55 -5.73 -2.28
CA ALA A 83 11.63 -6.19 -3.68
C ALA A 83 13.04 -6.01 -4.26
N PHE A 84 13.67 -4.85 -4.04
CA PHE A 84 15.06 -4.63 -4.44
C PHE A 84 16.02 -5.65 -3.85
N TRP A 85 15.83 -5.99 -2.57
CA TRP A 85 16.65 -6.98 -1.90
C TRP A 85 16.40 -8.39 -2.40
N ALA A 86 15.13 -8.78 -2.61
CA ALA A 86 14.71 -10.09 -3.08
C ALA A 86 15.17 -10.39 -4.52
N PHE A 87 15.14 -9.39 -5.41
CA PHE A 87 15.70 -9.54 -6.76
C PHE A 87 17.25 -9.53 -6.77
N GLY A 88 17.88 -9.05 -5.69
CA GLY A 88 19.33 -8.93 -5.54
C GLY A 88 19.99 -7.99 -6.56
N SER A 89 21.33 -8.01 -6.63
CA SER A 89 22.12 -7.23 -7.61
C SER A 89 22.09 -7.82 -9.03
N LYS A 90 21.22 -8.79 -9.29
CA LYS A 90 21.19 -9.56 -10.55
C LYS A 90 20.44 -8.83 -11.67
N VAL A 91 19.71 -7.78 -11.34
CA VAL A 91 18.96 -6.98 -12.29
C VAL A 91 19.51 -5.56 -12.28
N ASP A 92 20.17 -5.16 -13.36
CA ASP A 92 20.42 -3.75 -13.62
C ASP A 92 19.08 -3.12 -14.02
N LEU A 93 18.40 -2.54 -13.04
CA LEU A 93 17.05 -1.99 -13.20
C LEU A 93 17.07 -0.65 -13.97
N GLY A 94 18.25 -0.14 -14.36
CA GLY A 94 18.37 1.15 -15.04
C GLY A 94 17.84 2.33 -14.22
N LEU A 95 17.72 2.15 -12.90
CA LEU A 95 17.10 3.12 -12.00
C LEU A 95 17.99 4.32 -11.80
N SER A 96 17.70 5.39 -12.54
CA SER A 96 18.22 6.73 -12.21
C SER A 96 17.42 7.36 -11.07
N TRP A 97 18.03 8.29 -10.34
CA TRP A 97 17.36 9.08 -9.28
C TRP A 97 16.10 9.81 -9.77
N TRP A 98 16.00 10.08 -11.07
CA TRP A 98 14.81 10.67 -11.68
C TRP A 98 13.58 9.77 -11.63
N HIS A 99 13.77 8.45 -11.53
CA HIS A 99 12.63 7.54 -11.42
C HIS A 99 11.91 7.66 -10.07
N LEU A 100 12.57 8.23 -9.06
CA LEU A 100 11.93 8.51 -7.77
C LEU A 100 10.75 9.50 -7.93
N PHE A 101 10.77 10.37 -8.95
CA PHE A 101 9.67 11.29 -9.22
C PHE A 101 8.38 10.58 -9.66
N TRP A 102 8.45 9.32 -10.12
CA TRP A 102 7.26 8.52 -10.39
C TRP A 102 6.46 8.17 -9.13
N PHE A 103 7.05 8.30 -7.94
CA PHE A 103 6.31 8.17 -6.68
C PHE A 103 5.48 9.42 -6.34
N VAL A 104 5.77 10.59 -6.93
CA VAL A 104 5.06 11.84 -6.60
C VAL A 104 3.56 11.76 -6.87
N PRO A 105 3.09 11.28 -8.03
CA PRO A 105 1.65 11.11 -8.27
C PRO A 105 0.97 10.20 -7.25
N MET A 106 1.69 9.19 -6.77
CA MET A 106 1.19 8.24 -5.79
C MET A 106 0.97 8.89 -4.41
N LEU A 107 1.64 10.00 -4.10
CA LEU A 107 1.51 10.75 -2.86
C LEU A 107 0.49 11.90 -2.93
N ILE A 108 -0.07 12.20 -4.11
CA ILE A 108 -1.09 13.25 -4.29
C ILE A 108 -2.25 13.15 -3.28
N PRO A 109 -2.81 11.96 -2.97
CA PRO A 109 -3.92 11.84 -2.02
C PRO A 109 -3.61 12.40 -0.62
N LEU A 110 -2.35 12.39 -0.19
CA LEU A 110 -1.94 12.98 1.10
C LEU A 110 -2.19 14.50 1.14
N GLY A 111 -1.99 15.19 0.02
CA GLY A 111 -2.18 16.64 -0.06
C GLY A 111 -3.62 17.04 -0.39
N THR A 112 -4.30 16.31 -1.27
CA THR A 112 -5.63 16.69 -1.77
C THR A 112 -6.75 16.32 -0.81
N VAL A 113 -6.67 15.13 -0.20
CA VAL A 113 -7.71 14.62 0.71
C VAL A 113 -7.21 14.32 2.12
N GLY A 114 -5.89 14.36 2.35
CA GLY A 114 -5.30 13.93 3.61
C GLY A 114 -5.76 14.71 4.85
N GLY A 115 -6.07 16.01 4.71
CA GLY A 115 -6.57 16.84 5.82
C GLY A 115 -7.99 16.52 6.27
N ARG A 116 -8.78 15.83 5.44
CA ARG A 116 -10.18 15.49 5.71
C ARG A 116 -10.27 14.33 6.69
N LYS A 117 -11.37 14.29 7.45
CA LYS A 117 -11.76 13.21 8.35
C LYS A 117 -13.00 12.52 7.82
N TRP A 118 -13.29 11.33 8.33
CA TRP A 118 -14.53 10.63 7.97
C TRP A 118 -15.77 11.42 8.42
N ASN A 119 -15.71 12.03 9.62
CA ASN A 119 -16.80 12.78 10.23
C ASN A 119 -17.11 14.12 9.55
N ASP A 120 -16.18 14.68 8.78
CA ASP A 120 -16.43 15.95 8.07
C ASP A 120 -17.58 15.83 7.05
N TYR A 121 -18.01 14.60 6.76
CA TYR A 121 -19.04 14.24 5.80
C TYR A 121 -20.30 13.63 6.44
N GLU A 122 -20.44 13.69 7.78
CA GLU A 122 -21.63 13.21 8.50
C GLU A 122 -22.73 14.28 8.69
N GLN A 123 -22.66 15.39 7.94
CA GLN A 123 -23.69 16.44 7.92
C GLN A 123 -24.91 16.06 7.06
#